data_AF-A0A3E4XLX1-F1
#
_entry.id   AF-A0A3E4XLX1-F1
#
_cell.length_a   1.000
_cell.length_b   1.000
_cell.length_c   1.000
_cell.angle_alpha   90.00
_cell.angle_beta   90.00
_cell.angle_gamma   90.00
#
_symmetry.space_group_name_H-M   'P 1'
#
loop_
_entity.id
_entity.type
_entity.pdbx_description
1 polymer ?
#
loop_
_entity_poly.entity_id
_entity_poly.type
_entity_poly.pdbx_seq_one_letter_code
_entity_poly.pdbx_strand_id
1 'polypeptide(L)'
;MITLNKGQYLPDVMDEIPSNCILSKRIPGCGATTLELETQRNSIIVVPNVPVIKSKCGKYSNLLGVYEDITTDKIRNYLTNNRLHKIMTTPESFGKVKTACNGIDIYNHFFLLMDECHQLIKDVDYRTDIVLPMNDFFRFKGKALVSATPIGFSDPRFKEFETVEVSADYDYRQEITATHTYNINKAISEYLEKHKEGTVCFFVNSVVMIYSIMKQLDILEDSTVYCAPKSRLKLKNEYSFDNAYNDWSADTMKKYNFFTGRFFTAFDLDLPYQPDLVMVTDPYISEYTILDIDTDCIQICGRFRNGIKSATHIYRVNPEMVIQSKEQIKKQISEQEFAYNLIQTLYNSADYKEYRNAFGEILETAPFRKYLYPDFTKNWFAIDNEINSVLVNNRYQSRQEIMNWYNDCHFFNPTFENCEYNENDEKLKIIKAARSVKDKRRKIVQQLGEMETPYSEYALDYINDMRKIDPFIVEAFETLGKERIEELNYIDRKIREEMILTQRKGNKVIKLIKNIFKVGNRYSNEKIVNELTRIFEMLNIHPEEDIEPKLISLYYQAIPCWVGKKRGYQLISEIV
;
A
#
# COMPACT_ATOMS: atom_id res chain seq x y z
N MET A 1 -25.74 13.33 20.13
CA MET A 1 -24.61 14.10 19.59
C MET A 1 -24.20 15.10 20.66
N ILE A 2 -22.91 15.21 20.95
CA ILE A 2 -22.32 16.17 21.89
C ILE A 2 -21.52 17.17 21.06
N THR A 3 -21.69 18.46 21.29
CA THR A 3 -20.96 19.51 20.55
C THR A 3 -20.00 20.23 21.48
N LEU A 4 -18.72 20.26 21.10
CA LEU A 4 -17.66 20.98 21.79
C LEU A 4 -17.49 22.36 21.16
N ASN A 5 -17.49 23.39 22.01
CA ASN A 5 -17.05 24.72 21.59
C ASN A 5 -15.52 24.83 21.64
N LYS A 6 -14.95 25.81 20.93
CA LYS A 6 -13.49 26.00 20.90
C LYS A 6 -12.91 26.14 22.31
N GLY A 7 -11.97 25.24 22.64
CA GLY A 7 -11.30 25.20 23.95
C GLY A 7 -12.02 24.37 25.02
N GLN A 8 -13.19 23.80 24.72
CA GLN A 8 -13.85 22.82 25.58
C GLN A 8 -13.35 21.40 25.29
N TYR A 9 -13.37 20.58 26.33
CA TYR A 9 -13.12 19.15 26.31
C TYR A 9 -14.36 18.41 26.83
N LEU A 10 -14.39 17.08 26.66
CA LEU A 10 -15.51 16.26 27.14
C LEU A 10 -15.86 16.46 28.62
N PRO A 11 -14.91 16.61 29.56
CA PRO A 11 -15.23 16.91 30.96
C PRO A 11 -16.00 18.22 31.18
N ASP A 12 -15.97 19.17 30.23
CA ASP A 12 -16.68 20.45 30.36
C ASP A 12 -18.16 20.34 29.97
N VAL A 13 -18.56 19.27 29.27
CA VAL A 13 -19.90 19.11 28.67
C VAL A 13 -20.59 17.80 29.04
N MET A 14 -19.89 16.89 29.72
CA MET A 14 -20.40 15.57 30.12
C MET A 14 -19.78 15.14 31.45
N ASP A 15 -20.63 14.70 32.39
CA ASP A 15 -20.20 14.29 33.73
C ASP A 15 -19.53 12.91 33.75
N GLU A 16 -20.02 11.97 32.93
CA GLU A 16 -19.47 10.63 32.81
C GLU A 16 -19.82 9.98 31.46
N ILE A 17 -19.02 9.01 31.03
CA ILE A 17 -19.33 8.21 29.84
C ILE A 17 -20.49 7.25 30.17
N PRO A 18 -21.61 7.27 29.41
CA PRO A 18 -22.72 6.35 29.64
C PRO A 18 -22.34 4.88 29.43
N SER A 19 -23.04 3.97 30.13
CA SER A 19 -22.90 2.53 29.87
C SER A 19 -23.57 2.14 28.55
N ASN A 20 -23.08 1.06 27.93
CA ASN A 20 -23.47 0.57 26.62
C ASN A 20 -23.38 1.66 25.54
N CYS A 21 -22.33 2.48 25.62
CA CYS A 21 -22.07 3.56 24.66
C CYS A 21 -20.86 3.24 23.79
N ILE A 22 -20.96 3.58 22.50
CA ILE A 22 -19.81 3.75 21.60
C ILE A 22 -19.63 5.26 21.41
N LEU A 23 -18.66 5.85 22.12
CA LEU A 23 -18.32 7.26 22.02
C LEU A 23 -17.37 7.47 20.84
N SER A 24 -17.90 8.04 19.75
CA SER A 24 -17.15 8.41 18.56
C SER A 24 -16.64 9.84 18.70
N LYS A 25 -15.35 10.00 19.01
CA LYS A 25 -14.74 11.30 19.31
C LYS A 25 -14.70 12.22 18.10
N ARG A 26 -14.45 11.68 16.89
CA ARG A 26 -14.12 12.36 15.61
C ARG A 26 -12.95 13.37 15.63
N ILE A 27 -12.73 14.00 16.77
CA ILE A 27 -11.74 15.01 17.10
C ILE A 27 -10.72 14.35 18.05
N PRO A 28 -9.46 14.19 17.61
CA PRO A 28 -8.40 13.70 18.48
C PRO A 28 -8.22 14.60 19.72
N GLY A 29 -7.86 14.00 20.86
CA GLY A 29 -7.50 14.77 22.05
C GLY A 29 -8.66 15.43 22.82
N CYS A 30 -9.93 15.13 22.52
CA CYS A 30 -11.09 15.74 23.18
C CYS A 30 -11.33 15.31 24.66
N GLY A 31 -10.43 14.52 25.26
CA GLY A 31 -10.44 14.28 26.71
C GLY A 31 -11.26 13.10 27.24
N ALA A 32 -11.71 12.15 26.39
CA ALA A 32 -12.53 11.02 26.84
C ALA A 32 -11.90 10.17 27.96
N THR A 33 -10.61 9.81 27.83
CA THR A 33 -9.90 9.07 28.88
C THR A 33 -9.75 9.88 30.16
N THR A 34 -9.57 11.20 30.04
CA THR A 34 -9.45 12.12 31.18
C THR A 34 -10.77 12.16 31.94
N LEU A 35 -11.90 12.30 31.22
CA LEU A 35 -13.23 12.25 31.81
C LEU A 35 -13.40 11.00 32.68
N GLU A 36 -13.13 9.81 32.15
CA GLU A 36 -13.31 8.57 32.92
C GLU A 36 -12.37 8.48 34.14
N LEU A 37 -11.15 9.00 34.05
CA LEU A 37 -10.21 9.02 35.17
C LEU A 37 -10.70 9.92 36.31
N GLU A 38 -11.39 11.01 35.98
CA GLU A 38 -11.92 12.00 36.94
C GLU A 38 -13.31 11.63 37.48
N THR A 39 -14.09 10.85 36.74
CA THR A 39 -15.41 10.35 37.19
C THR A 39 -15.30 9.58 38.51
N GLN A 40 -16.21 9.85 39.44
CA GLN A 40 -16.22 9.24 40.79
C GLN A 40 -16.82 7.83 40.81
N ARG A 41 -16.23 6.91 40.03
CA ARG A 41 -16.57 5.47 39.99
C ARG A 41 -15.33 4.60 39.84
N ASN A 42 -15.44 3.32 40.20
CA ASN A 42 -14.35 2.37 39.97
C ASN A 42 -14.27 2.04 38.48
N SER A 43 -13.10 2.16 37.88
CA SER A 43 -12.92 2.02 36.44
C SER A 43 -11.71 1.17 36.09
N ILE A 44 -11.88 0.30 35.10
CA ILE A 44 -10.80 -0.34 34.36
C ILE A 44 -10.80 0.27 32.96
N ILE A 45 -9.70 0.88 32.57
CA ILE A 45 -9.51 1.44 31.23
C ILE A 45 -8.52 0.56 30.49
N VAL A 46 -8.99 -0.12 29.46
CA VAL A 46 -8.13 -0.91 28.57
C VAL A 46 -7.64 0.03 27.47
N VAL A 47 -6.32 0.18 27.39
CA VAL A 47 -5.65 0.94 26.32
C VAL A 47 -4.63 0.03 25.63
N PRO A 48 -4.55 -0.02 24.29
CA PRO A 48 -3.63 -0.95 23.64
C PRO A 48 -2.14 -0.66 23.89
N ASN A 49 -1.79 0.56 24.31
CA ASN A 49 -0.42 1.07 24.26
C ASN A 49 0.14 1.46 25.63
N VAL A 50 1.26 0.86 26.01
CA VAL A 50 1.96 1.10 27.28
C VAL A 50 2.40 2.56 27.48
N PRO A 51 2.89 3.30 26.46
CA PRO A 51 3.28 4.70 26.65
C PRO A 51 2.15 5.59 27.18
N VAL A 52 0.90 5.33 26.75
CA VAL A 52 -0.28 6.05 27.26
C VAL A 52 -0.49 5.79 28.75
N ILE A 53 -0.37 4.52 29.18
CA ILE A 53 -0.46 4.14 30.59
C ILE A 53 0.58 4.87 31.41
N LYS A 54 1.86 4.82 31.00
CA LYS A 54 2.97 5.46 31.70
C LYS A 54 2.76 6.99 31.81
N SER A 55 2.36 7.63 30.70
CA SER A 55 2.06 9.06 30.65
C SER A 55 0.94 9.46 31.62
N LYS A 56 -0.15 8.68 31.69
CA LYS A 56 -1.27 8.94 32.60
C LYS A 56 -0.92 8.64 34.05
N CYS A 57 -0.19 7.56 34.36
CA CYS A 57 0.28 7.28 35.71
C CYS A 57 1.22 8.37 36.25
N GLY A 58 1.97 9.05 35.39
CA GLY A 58 2.77 10.22 35.79
C GLY A 58 1.92 11.44 36.21
N LYS A 59 0.67 11.52 35.76
CA LYS A 59 -0.27 12.62 36.06
C LYS A 59 -1.25 12.29 37.20
N TYR A 60 -1.63 11.02 37.35
CA TYR A 60 -2.64 10.58 38.31
C TYR A 60 -2.02 9.63 39.34
N SER A 61 -1.81 10.12 40.57
CA SER A 61 -1.17 9.35 41.65
C SER A 61 -1.96 8.13 42.12
N ASN A 62 -3.28 8.15 41.95
CA ASN A 62 -4.20 7.06 42.33
C ASN A 62 -4.44 6.05 41.20
N LEU A 63 -3.84 6.24 40.02
CA LEU A 63 -3.98 5.36 38.86
C LEU A 63 -2.97 4.22 38.90
N LEU A 64 -3.45 2.97 38.94
CA LEU A 64 -2.60 1.81 38.76
C LEU A 64 -2.46 1.47 37.28
N GLY A 65 -1.25 1.60 36.74
CA GLY A 65 -0.89 1.07 35.43
C GLY A 65 -0.56 -0.42 35.50
N VAL A 66 -1.17 -1.23 34.63
CA VAL A 66 -0.98 -2.69 34.56
C VAL A 66 -0.52 -3.09 33.15
N TYR A 67 0.73 -3.52 33.05
CA TYR A 67 1.36 -4.01 31.81
C TYR A 67 2.27 -5.21 32.14
N GLU A 68 3.11 -5.65 31.22
CA GLU A 68 3.87 -6.92 31.28
C GLU A 68 4.61 -7.15 32.61
N ASP A 69 5.27 -6.15 33.18
CA ASP A 69 6.09 -6.31 34.40
C ASP A 69 5.31 -6.20 35.72
N ILE A 70 4.00 -5.95 35.66
CA ILE A 70 3.17 -5.79 36.86
C ILE A 70 2.66 -7.14 37.36
N THR A 71 2.86 -7.43 38.64
CA THR A 71 2.45 -8.69 39.29
C THR A 71 1.02 -8.62 39.82
N THR A 72 0.36 -9.77 39.94
CA THR A 72 -0.99 -9.88 40.51
C THR A 72 -1.05 -9.43 41.97
N ASP A 73 0.01 -9.66 42.75
CA ASP A 73 0.10 -9.21 44.15
C ASP A 73 0.13 -7.69 44.27
N LYS A 74 0.82 -6.99 43.36
CA LYS A 74 0.80 -5.52 43.32
C LYS A 74 -0.60 -4.99 43.04
N ILE A 75 -1.35 -5.65 42.16
CA ILE A 75 -2.74 -5.29 41.87
C ILE A 75 -3.63 -5.56 43.10
N ARG A 76 -3.49 -6.72 43.77
CA ARG A 76 -4.22 -7.02 45.02
C ARG A 76 -3.96 -5.97 46.09
N ASN A 77 -2.70 -5.64 46.34
CA ASN A 77 -2.33 -4.61 47.32
C ASN A 77 -2.96 -3.25 46.98
N TYR A 78 -3.01 -2.88 45.70
CA TYR A 78 -3.69 -1.66 45.28
C TYR A 78 -5.20 -1.71 45.59
N LEU A 79 -5.88 -2.82 45.25
CA LEU A 79 -7.31 -3.01 45.48
C LEU A 79 -7.66 -3.01 46.98
N THR A 80 -6.78 -3.49 47.86
CA THR A 80 -7.02 -3.49 49.31
C THR A 80 -6.80 -2.10 49.93
N ASN A 81 -5.82 -1.34 49.44
CA ASN A 81 -5.40 -0.08 50.06
C ASN A 81 -6.13 1.16 49.51
N ASN A 82 -6.96 1.02 48.48
CA ASN A 82 -7.68 2.12 47.88
C ASN A 82 -9.19 1.88 47.96
N ARG A 83 -9.97 2.96 48.05
CA ARG A 83 -11.45 2.89 48.00
C ARG A 83 -11.99 3.14 46.60
N LEU A 84 -11.37 4.07 45.88
CA LEU A 84 -11.67 4.38 44.49
C LEU A 84 -10.62 3.71 43.61
N HIS A 85 -11.03 2.70 42.85
CA HIS A 85 -10.13 1.92 42.01
C HIS A 85 -10.10 2.48 40.59
N LYS A 86 -8.95 2.97 40.17
CA LYS A 86 -8.65 3.38 38.80
C LYS A 86 -7.49 2.54 38.29
N ILE A 87 -7.80 1.62 37.38
CA ILE A 87 -6.82 0.74 36.76
C ILE A 87 -6.77 1.05 35.27
N MET A 88 -5.57 1.21 34.72
CA MET A 88 -5.37 1.28 33.27
C MET A 88 -4.46 0.15 32.85
N THR A 89 -4.91 -0.67 31.89
CA THR A 89 -4.25 -1.93 31.52
C THR A 89 -4.10 -2.09 30.02
N THR A 90 -3.07 -2.81 29.59
CA THR A 90 -3.06 -3.36 28.21
C THR A 90 -4.04 -4.52 28.09
N PRO A 91 -4.53 -4.83 26.88
CA PRO A 91 -5.39 -6.00 26.65
C PRO A 91 -4.78 -7.32 27.16
N GLU A 92 -3.50 -7.56 26.90
CA GLU A 92 -2.79 -8.79 27.30
C GLU A 92 -2.66 -8.90 28.82
N SER A 93 -2.56 -7.75 29.50
CA SER A 93 -2.41 -7.71 30.96
C SER A 93 -3.74 -7.69 31.70
N PHE A 94 -4.88 -7.57 30.99
CA PHE A 94 -6.21 -7.56 31.59
C PHE A 94 -6.50 -8.81 32.42
N GLY A 95 -6.01 -9.98 31.97
CA GLY A 95 -6.14 -11.24 32.71
C GLY A 95 -5.56 -11.16 34.13
N LYS A 96 -4.48 -10.39 34.34
CA LYS A 96 -3.87 -10.20 35.67
C LYS A 96 -4.80 -9.43 36.61
N VAL A 97 -5.52 -8.44 36.09
CA VAL A 97 -6.52 -7.68 36.86
C VAL A 97 -7.64 -8.61 37.33
N LYS A 98 -8.16 -9.44 36.41
CA LYS A 98 -9.17 -10.45 36.71
C LYS A 98 -8.71 -11.44 37.79
N THR A 99 -7.48 -11.95 37.70
CA THR A 99 -6.90 -12.85 38.72
C THR A 99 -6.67 -12.15 40.07
N ALA A 100 -6.44 -10.84 40.09
CA ALA A 100 -6.23 -10.08 41.31
C ALA A 100 -7.53 -9.74 42.05
N CYS A 101 -8.67 -9.64 41.35
CA CYS A 101 -9.99 -9.37 41.92
C CYS A 101 -10.60 -10.56 42.71
N ASN A 102 -9.80 -11.36 43.42
CA ASN A 102 -10.33 -12.46 44.22
C ASN A 102 -11.23 -11.92 45.35
N GLY A 103 -12.52 -12.28 45.35
CA GLY A 103 -13.52 -11.73 46.28
C GLY A 103 -14.17 -10.41 45.84
N ILE A 104 -13.82 -9.86 44.68
CA ILE A 104 -14.48 -8.70 44.06
C ILE A 104 -15.19 -9.18 42.80
N ASP A 105 -16.50 -8.92 42.70
CA ASP A 105 -17.22 -9.16 41.45
C ASP A 105 -16.83 -8.10 40.41
N ILE A 106 -15.81 -8.42 39.61
CA ILE A 106 -15.22 -7.50 38.65
C ILE A 106 -16.26 -6.90 37.69
N TYR A 107 -17.26 -7.68 37.29
CA TYR A 107 -18.25 -7.29 36.27
C TYR A 107 -19.29 -6.29 36.79
N ASN A 108 -19.50 -6.24 38.11
CA ASN A 108 -20.42 -5.31 38.76
C ASN A 108 -19.70 -4.17 39.49
N HIS A 109 -18.47 -4.41 39.98
CA HIS A 109 -17.70 -3.45 40.75
C HIS A 109 -17.10 -2.33 39.90
N PHE A 110 -16.73 -2.64 38.65
CA PHE A 110 -16.01 -1.72 37.77
C PHE A 110 -16.85 -1.31 36.56
N PHE A 111 -16.64 -0.07 36.12
CA PHE A 111 -16.91 0.35 34.76
C PHE A 111 -15.73 -0.01 33.86
N LEU A 112 -15.97 -0.70 32.74
CA LEU A 112 -14.94 -1.07 31.78
C LEU A 112 -14.97 -0.18 30.54
N LEU A 113 -13.92 0.61 30.35
CA LEU A 113 -13.74 1.44 29.17
C LEU A 113 -12.72 0.79 28.23
N MET A 114 -13.14 0.48 27.00
CA MET A 114 -12.25 0.11 25.90
C MET A 114 -11.90 1.37 25.12
N ASP A 115 -10.74 1.95 25.39
CA ASP A 115 -10.28 3.18 24.72
C ASP A 115 -9.43 2.86 23.49
N GLU A 116 -9.44 3.79 22.52
CA GLU A 116 -8.87 3.62 21.18
C GLU A 116 -9.31 2.31 20.49
N CYS A 117 -10.59 1.97 20.60
CA CYS A 117 -11.09 0.64 20.23
C CYS A 117 -11.01 0.30 18.73
N HIS A 118 -10.84 1.28 17.84
CA HIS A 118 -10.50 1.05 16.44
C HIS A 118 -9.22 0.21 16.28
N GLN A 119 -8.27 0.29 17.22
CA GLN A 119 -7.05 -0.54 17.20
C GLN A 119 -7.33 -2.02 17.43
N LEU A 120 -8.40 -2.35 18.17
CA LEU A 120 -8.83 -3.74 18.34
C LEU A 120 -9.18 -4.39 17.01
N ILE A 121 -9.64 -3.60 16.04
CA ILE A 121 -9.85 -4.04 14.66
C ILE A 121 -8.53 -3.98 13.90
N LYS A 122 -7.81 -2.85 13.90
CA LYS A 122 -6.64 -2.67 13.03
C LYS A 122 -5.46 -3.59 13.33
N ASP A 123 -5.27 -3.98 14.59
CA ASP A 123 -4.06 -4.68 15.02
C ASP A 123 -4.25 -6.19 15.23
N VAL A 124 -5.48 -6.71 15.14
CA VAL A 124 -5.78 -8.11 15.52
C VAL A 124 -5.12 -9.17 14.63
N ASP A 125 -4.78 -8.82 13.39
CA ASP A 125 -4.12 -9.71 12.43
C ASP A 125 -2.68 -10.05 12.84
N TYR A 126 -1.95 -9.11 13.44
CA TYR A 126 -0.58 -9.31 13.91
C TYR A 126 -0.43 -9.34 15.44
N ARG A 127 -1.43 -8.85 16.17
CA ARG A 127 -1.53 -8.82 17.64
C ARG A 127 -2.85 -9.46 18.08
N THR A 128 -2.99 -10.76 17.84
CA THR A 128 -4.21 -11.54 18.09
C THR A 128 -4.77 -11.38 19.51
N ASP A 129 -3.89 -11.17 20.49
CA ASP A 129 -4.27 -11.08 21.90
C ASP A 129 -4.92 -9.73 22.27
N ILE A 130 -4.89 -8.74 21.38
CA ILE A 130 -5.46 -7.41 21.60
C ILE A 130 -6.97 -7.45 21.87
N VAL A 131 -7.67 -8.46 21.35
CA VAL A 131 -9.13 -8.64 21.47
C VAL A 131 -9.55 -9.57 22.60
N LEU A 132 -8.63 -10.22 23.32
CA LEU A 132 -8.96 -11.16 24.41
C LEU A 132 -9.92 -10.58 25.47
N PRO A 133 -9.81 -9.30 25.86
CA PRO A 133 -10.75 -8.72 26.82
C PRO A 133 -12.20 -8.64 26.35
N MET A 134 -12.50 -8.79 25.04
CA MET A 134 -13.83 -8.50 24.50
C MET A 134 -14.92 -9.46 24.97
N ASN A 135 -14.60 -10.74 25.19
CA ASN A 135 -15.58 -11.67 25.77
C ASN A 135 -15.93 -11.30 27.22
N ASP A 136 -14.95 -10.83 28.00
CA ASP A 136 -15.21 -10.29 29.32
C ASP A 136 -15.95 -8.95 29.25
N PHE A 137 -15.63 -8.09 28.28
CA PHE A 137 -16.25 -6.79 28.09
C PHE A 137 -17.77 -6.86 28.07
N PHE A 138 -18.35 -7.74 27.28
CA PHE A 138 -19.81 -7.85 27.19
C PHE A 138 -20.49 -8.31 28.49
N ARG A 139 -19.73 -8.86 29.45
CA ARG A 139 -20.25 -9.28 30.76
C ARG A 139 -20.30 -8.15 31.79
N PHE A 140 -19.59 -7.05 31.57
CA PHE A 140 -19.62 -5.91 32.48
C PHE A 140 -20.98 -5.21 32.45
N LYS A 141 -21.49 -4.85 33.63
CA LYS A 141 -22.71 -4.04 33.77
C LYS A 141 -22.48 -2.61 33.31
N GLY A 142 -21.35 -2.02 33.73
CA GLY A 142 -20.87 -0.71 33.29
C GLY A 142 -19.81 -0.89 32.22
N LYS A 143 -20.07 -0.50 30.98
CA LYS A 143 -19.08 -0.64 29.89
C LYS A 143 -19.28 0.36 28.77
N ALA A 144 -18.20 0.81 28.15
CA ALA A 144 -18.26 1.65 26.95
C ALA A 144 -17.01 1.47 26.08
N LEU A 145 -17.14 1.91 24.83
CA LEU A 145 -16.06 2.00 23.86
C LEU A 145 -15.81 3.46 23.53
N VAL A 146 -14.55 3.81 23.31
CA VAL A 146 -14.14 5.11 22.81
C VAL A 146 -13.31 4.89 21.56
N SER A 147 -13.71 5.53 20.46
CA SER A 147 -12.97 5.53 19.20
C SER A 147 -12.70 6.94 18.74
N ALA A 148 -11.52 7.18 18.17
CA ALA A 148 -11.25 8.42 17.43
C ALA A 148 -11.93 8.42 16.04
N THR A 149 -12.28 7.23 15.53
CA THR A 149 -12.70 7.03 14.14
C THR A 149 -14.02 6.25 14.09
N PRO A 150 -14.87 6.49 13.08
CA PRO A 150 -16.21 5.91 13.01
C PRO A 150 -16.25 4.44 12.54
N ILE A 151 -15.18 3.66 12.74
CA ILE A 151 -15.17 2.24 12.33
C ILE A 151 -16.34 1.50 13.00
N GLY A 152 -17.19 0.89 12.18
CA GLY A 152 -18.33 0.11 12.64
C GLY A 152 -17.92 -1.30 13.05
N PHE A 153 -18.54 -1.82 14.11
CA PHE A 153 -18.35 -3.19 14.58
C PHE A 153 -19.43 -4.11 14.00
N SER A 154 -19.04 -5.28 13.50
CA SER A 154 -20.01 -6.29 13.00
C SER A 154 -20.51 -7.25 14.07
N ASP A 155 -19.87 -7.29 15.25
CA ASP A 155 -20.30 -8.15 16.36
C ASP A 155 -21.75 -7.83 16.75
N PRO A 156 -22.68 -8.81 16.67
CA PRO A 156 -24.10 -8.56 16.91
C PRO A 156 -24.40 -8.12 18.36
N ARG A 157 -23.48 -8.35 19.31
CA ARG A 157 -23.61 -7.89 20.70
C ARG A 157 -23.58 -6.37 20.81
N PHE A 158 -23.08 -5.65 19.79
CA PHE A 158 -23.13 -4.19 19.74
C PHE A 158 -24.48 -3.60 19.35
N LYS A 159 -25.48 -4.42 18.97
CA LYS A 159 -26.83 -3.91 18.66
C LYS A 159 -27.51 -3.23 19.85
N GLU A 160 -27.08 -3.55 21.07
CA GLU A 160 -27.58 -2.95 22.32
C GLU A 160 -26.85 -1.65 22.69
N PHE A 161 -25.85 -1.23 21.90
CA PHE A 161 -25.06 -0.04 22.18
C PHE A 161 -25.59 1.17 21.43
N GLU A 162 -25.60 2.32 22.11
CA GLU A 162 -25.89 3.61 21.50
C GLU A 162 -24.60 4.29 21.04
N THR A 163 -24.60 4.83 19.82
CA THR A 163 -23.48 5.62 19.32
C THR A 163 -23.67 7.07 19.71
N VAL A 164 -22.72 7.60 20.49
CA VAL A 164 -22.67 9.02 20.84
C VAL A 164 -21.54 9.65 20.04
N GLU A 165 -21.89 10.51 19.10
CA GLU A 165 -20.92 11.26 18.31
C GLU A 165 -20.59 12.58 18.97
N VAL A 166 -19.29 12.88 19.03
CA VAL A 166 -18.76 14.18 19.43
C VAL A 166 -18.48 14.97 18.16
N SER A 167 -18.98 16.20 18.11
CA SER A 167 -18.78 17.19 17.06
C SER A 167 -18.14 18.45 17.64
N ALA A 168 -17.63 19.31 16.77
CA ALA A 168 -17.18 20.65 17.11
C ALA A 168 -17.96 21.68 16.30
N ASP A 169 -18.20 22.85 16.88
CA ASP A 169 -18.79 24.01 16.20
C ASP A 169 -17.73 24.91 15.53
N TYR A 170 -16.45 24.57 15.69
CA TYR A 170 -15.30 25.26 15.14
C TYR A 170 -14.59 24.41 14.09
N ASP A 171 -13.88 25.06 13.15
CA ASP A 171 -13.06 24.33 12.18
C ASP A 171 -11.81 23.78 12.88
N TYR A 172 -11.69 22.46 12.88
CA TYR A 172 -10.55 21.70 13.41
C TYR A 172 -9.79 20.95 12.31
N ARG A 173 -10.12 21.21 11.03
CA ARG A 173 -9.49 20.52 9.91
C ARG A 173 -8.02 20.91 9.77
N GLN A 174 -7.22 19.92 9.40
CA GLN A 174 -5.79 20.04 9.15
C GLN A 174 -5.53 20.20 7.66
N GLU A 175 -4.78 21.23 7.29
CA GLU A 175 -4.26 21.36 5.91
C GLU A 175 -3.30 20.22 5.61
N ILE A 176 -3.46 19.60 4.44
CA ILE A 176 -2.61 18.51 3.96
C ILE A 176 -2.39 18.58 2.45
N THR A 177 -1.15 18.35 2.01
CA THR A 177 -0.85 18.13 0.58
C THR A 177 -0.80 16.64 0.28
N ALA A 178 -1.66 16.17 -0.62
CA ALA A 178 -1.64 14.81 -1.13
C ALA A 178 -0.92 14.79 -2.49
N THR A 179 0.30 14.27 -2.51
CA THR A 179 1.17 14.22 -3.68
C THR A 179 1.20 12.82 -4.26
N HIS A 180 0.56 12.65 -5.42
CA HIS A 180 0.68 11.43 -6.20
C HIS A 180 2.06 11.37 -6.89
N THR A 181 2.66 10.19 -6.98
CA THR A 181 3.88 9.96 -7.75
C THR A 181 3.94 8.53 -8.29
N TYR A 182 4.86 8.26 -9.21
CA TYR A 182 5.27 6.90 -9.60
C TYR A 182 6.66 6.53 -9.04
N ASN A 183 7.35 7.47 -8.40
CA ASN A 183 8.64 7.22 -7.76
C ASN A 183 8.72 7.97 -6.43
N ILE A 184 8.56 7.20 -5.34
CA ILE A 184 8.58 7.72 -3.98
C ILE A 184 9.90 8.44 -3.66
N ASN A 185 11.05 7.86 -4.00
CA ASN A 185 12.34 8.44 -3.62
C ASN A 185 12.55 9.81 -4.27
N LYS A 186 12.13 9.98 -5.53
CA LYS A 186 12.24 11.27 -6.22
C LYS A 186 11.28 12.30 -5.65
N ALA A 187 10.04 11.91 -5.34
CA ALA A 187 9.08 12.78 -4.67
C ALA A 187 9.59 13.24 -3.29
N ILE A 188 10.20 12.34 -2.51
CA ILE A 188 10.83 12.67 -1.24
C ILE A 188 12.04 13.60 -1.47
N SER A 189 12.88 13.34 -2.48
CA SER A 189 14.02 14.21 -2.81
C SER A 189 13.58 15.64 -3.12
N GLU A 190 12.60 15.83 -4.02
CA GLU A 190 12.06 17.14 -4.35
C GLU A 190 11.38 17.81 -3.15
N TYR A 191 10.71 17.01 -2.30
CA TYR A 191 10.14 17.50 -1.06
C TYR A 191 11.23 18.06 -0.13
N LEU A 192 12.30 17.30 0.10
CA LEU A 192 13.41 17.72 0.95
C LEU A 192 14.17 18.93 0.39
N GLU A 193 14.26 19.07 -0.94
CA GLU A 193 14.82 20.27 -1.57
C GLU A 193 14.02 21.55 -1.27
N LYS A 194 12.70 21.43 -1.15
CA LYS A 194 11.80 22.54 -0.76
C LYS A 194 11.76 22.76 0.76
N HIS A 195 12.09 21.73 1.55
CA HIS A 195 12.02 21.71 3.02
C HIS A 195 13.39 21.49 3.66
N LYS A 196 14.40 22.27 3.23
CA LYS A 196 15.78 22.15 3.74
C LYS A 196 15.92 22.57 5.20
N GLU A 197 15.05 23.47 5.65
CA GLU A 197 15.03 24.08 6.97
C GLU A 197 14.03 23.39 7.91
N GLY A 198 14.53 22.81 9.00
CA GLY A 198 13.72 22.20 10.05
C GLY A 198 13.90 20.68 10.20
N THR A 199 13.08 20.11 11.06
CA THR A 199 13.01 18.66 11.33
C THR A 199 11.84 18.06 10.55
N VAL A 200 12.07 16.93 9.90
CA VAL A 200 11.04 16.18 9.16
C VAL A 200 10.75 14.87 9.87
N CYS A 201 9.46 14.60 10.09
CA CYS A 201 8.95 13.36 10.65
C CYS A 201 8.25 12.54 9.55
N PHE A 202 8.88 11.46 9.13
CA PHE A 202 8.37 10.51 8.15
C PHE A 202 7.58 9.40 8.82
N PHE A 203 6.39 9.08 8.32
CA PHE A 203 5.56 7.96 8.75
C PHE A 203 5.46 6.95 7.62
N VAL A 204 6.19 5.82 7.78
CA VAL A 204 6.40 4.81 6.75
C VAL A 204 6.35 3.43 7.39
N ASN A 205 5.36 2.61 7.04
CA ASN A 205 5.15 1.31 7.69
C ASN A 205 6.02 0.17 7.10
N SER A 206 7.29 0.46 6.78
CA SER A 206 8.24 -0.55 6.27
C SER A 206 9.68 -0.12 6.57
N VAL A 207 10.38 -0.87 7.43
CA VAL A 207 11.80 -0.59 7.72
C VAL A 207 12.72 -0.82 6.53
N VAL A 208 12.32 -1.68 5.59
CA VAL A 208 13.05 -1.91 4.34
C VAL A 208 12.97 -0.66 3.46
N MET A 209 11.77 -0.08 3.35
CA MET A 209 11.53 1.15 2.61
C MET A 209 12.24 2.34 3.25
N ILE A 210 12.15 2.47 4.58
CA ILE A 210 12.86 3.52 5.35
C ILE A 210 14.36 3.47 5.07
N TYR A 211 14.98 2.28 5.20
CA TYR A 211 16.42 2.15 4.93
C TYR A 211 16.78 2.48 3.47
N SER A 212 15.95 2.06 2.52
CA SER A 212 16.13 2.39 1.10
C SER A 212 16.11 3.90 0.85
N ILE A 213 15.12 4.61 1.40
CA ILE A 213 15.01 6.08 1.31
C ILE A 213 16.26 6.74 1.90
N MET A 214 16.64 6.37 3.13
CA MET A 214 17.78 6.98 3.82
C MET A 214 19.08 6.78 3.05
N LYS A 215 19.29 5.58 2.49
CA LYS A 215 20.50 5.24 1.75
C LYS A 215 20.56 5.95 0.40
N GLN A 216 19.45 6.01 -0.35
CA GLN A 216 19.43 6.65 -1.67
C GLN A 216 19.59 8.16 -1.61
N LEU A 217 19.07 8.79 -0.56
CA LEU A 217 19.17 10.24 -0.36
C LEU A 217 20.43 10.65 0.43
N ASP A 218 21.27 9.68 0.82
CA ASP A 218 22.49 9.89 1.62
C ASP A 218 22.23 10.64 2.93
N ILE A 219 21.18 10.26 3.66
CA ILE A 219 20.75 10.90 4.92
C ILE A 219 20.84 9.96 6.14
N LEU A 220 21.55 8.85 6.04
CA LEU A 220 21.66 7.84 7.10
C LEU A 220 22.17 8.43 8.43
N GLU A 221 23.20 9.27 8.37
CA GLU A 221 23.81 9.90 9.56
C GLU A 221 22.90 10.95 10.21
N ASP A 222 22.01 11.56 9.44
CA ASP A 222 21.06 12.58 9.89
C ASP A 222 19.69 11.99 10.27
N SER A 223 19.58 10.66 10.28
CA SER A 223 18.31 9.96 10.47
C SER A 223 18.22 9.14 11.76
N THR A 224 17.03 9.14 12.35
CA THR A 224 16.64 8.24 13.45
C THR A 224 15.41 7.44 13.05
N VAL A 225 15.33 6.16 13.44
CA VAL A 225 14.17 5.29 13.18
C VAL A 225 13.52 4.81 14.48
N TYR A 226 12.21 4.98 14.60
CA TYR A 226 11.41 4.50 15.73
C TYR A 226 10.53 3.32 15.27
N CYS A 227 10.81 2.12 15.79
CA CYS A 227 10.15 0.90 15.35
C CYS A 227 10.06 -0.20 16.40
N ALA A 228 9.28 -1.24 16.12
CA ALA A 228 9.13 -2.38 17.02
C ALA A 228 10.46 -3.13 17.24
N PRO A 229 10.64 -3.83 18.38
CA PRO A 229 11.91 -4.52 18.72
C PRO A 229 12.44 -5.45 17.63
N LYS A 230 11.56 -6.22 16.96
CA LYS A 230 11.94 -7.10 15.85
C LYS A 230 12.49 -6.30 14.65
N SER A 231 11.83 -5.20 14.31
CA SER A 231 12.25 -4.33 13.21
C SER A 231 13.55 -3.57 13.51
N ARG A 232 13.78 -3.21 14.79
CA ARG A 232 15.05 -2.63 15.25
C ARG A 232 16.20 -3.64 15.12
N LEU A 233 15.99 -4.89 15.53
CA LEU A 233 16.99 -5.94 15.37
C LEU A 233 17.30 -6.18 13.89
N LYS A 234 16.30 -6.12 13.01
CA LYS A 234 16.48 -6.18 11.56
C LYS A 234 17.39 -5.06 11.05
N LEU A 235 17.08 -3.80 11.41
CA LEU A 235 17.89 -2.63 11.03
C LEU A 235 19.35 -2.75 11.48
N LYS A 236 19.57 -3.24 12.71
CA LYS A 236 20.90 -3.44 13.24
C LYS A 236 21.66 -4.57 12.54
N ASN A 237 21.04 -5.75 12.43
CA ASN A 237 21.75 -6.97 12.01
C ASN A 237 21.93 -7.07 10.49
N GLU A 238 20.93 -6.63 9.71
CA GLU A 238 20.97 -6.75 8.25
C GLU A 238 21.53 -5.50 7.57
N TYR A 239 21.37 -4.33 8.18
CA TYR A 239 21.72 -3.05 7.57
C TYR A 239 22.78 -2.25 8.34
N SER A 240 23.27 -2.76 9.48
CA SER A 240 24.25 -2.07 10.33
C SER A 240 23.83 -0.65 10.74
N PHE A 241 22.52 -0.43 10.91
CA PHE A 241 21.97 0.86 11.31
C PHE A 241 21.57 0.85 12.79
N ASP A 242 22.37 1.55 13.62
CA ASP A 242 22.21 1.55 15.08
C ASP A 242 21.31 2.68 15.62
N ASN A 243 21.02 3.73 14.82
CA ASN A 243 20.17 4.87 15.21
C ASN A 243 18.67 4.51 15.19
N ALA A 244 18.32 3.33 15.72
CA ALA A 244 16.97 2.81 15.79
C ALA A 244 16.54 2.53 17.23
N TYR A 245 15.33 2.95 17.61
CA TYR A 245 14.82 2.93 18.98
C TYR A 245 13.41 2.33 19.08
N ASN A 246 13.14 1.65 20.20
CA ASN A 246 11.84 1.03 20.49
C ASN A 246 10.84 2.00 21.14
N ASP A 247 11.36 3.06 21.74
CA ASP A 247 10.62 4.12 22.43
C ASP A 247 11.11 5.47 21.91
N TRP A 248 10.20 6.43 21.86
CA TRP A 248 10.51 7.79 21.42
C TRP A 248 11.04 8.65 22.57
N SER A 249 12.02 9.50 22.27
CA SER A 249 12.50 10.59 23.12
C SER A 249 12.90 11.77 22.24
N ALA A 250 12.65 13.00 22.71
CA ALA A 250 13.08 14.22 22.02
C ALA A 250 14.60 14.26 21.84
N ASP A 251 15.37 13.75 22.82
CA ASP A 251 16.84 13.79 22.81
C ASP A 251 17.48 12.89 21.73
N THR A 252 16.74 11.91 21.21
CA THR A 252 17.24 10.99 20.17
C THR A 252 16.81 11.40 18.76
N MET A 253 16.02 12.46 18.63
CA MET A 253 15.58 12.96 17.33
C MET A 253 16.72 13.63 16.58
N LYS A 254 16.74 13.43 15.27
CA LYS A 254 17.67 14.09 14.34
C LYS A 254 16.92 14.98 13.36
N LYS A 255 17.56 15.38 12.27
CA LYS A 255 16.94 16.16 11.20
C LYS A 255 15.81 15.37 10.54
N TYR A 256 16.01 14.08 10.27
CA TYR A 256 15.02 13.19 9.68
C TYR A 256 14.64 12.08 10.66
N ASN A 257 13.35 11.91 10.94
CA ASN A 257 12.89 10.95 11.93
C ASN A 257 11.82 10.06 11.31
N PHE A 258 12.05 8.75 11.24
CA PHE A 258 11.15 7.79 10.63
C PHE A 258 10.40 7.00 11.69
N PHE A 259 9.08 6.92 11.54
CA PHE A 259 8.16 6.25 12.44
C PHE A 259 7.42 5.14 11.68
N THR A 260 7.36 3.96 12.28
CA THR A 260 6.60 2.79 11.75
C THR A 260 5.26 2.65 12.47
N GLY A 261 4.41 1.71 12.03
CA GLY A 261 2.99 1.59 12.44
C GLY A 261 2.71 1.64 13.95
N ARG A 262 3.60 1.10 14.79
CA ARG A 262 3.49 1.19 16.27
C ARG A 262 3.39 2.63 16.78
N PHE A 263 3.97 3.58 16.06
CA PHE A 263 3.99 5.00 16.38
C PHE A 263 2.93 5.79 15.61
N PHE A 264 2.06 5.15 14.83
CA PHE A 264 0.94 5.90 14.23
C PHE A 264 -0.08 6.26 15.30
N THR A 265 -0.09 5.49 16.37
CA THR A 265 -0.98 5.69 17.50
C THR A 265 -0.22 5.77 18.82
N ALA A 266 -0.85 6.44 19.79
CA ALA A 266 -0.59 6.23 21.21
C ALA A 266 0.82 6.51 21.76
N PHE A 267 1.44 7.58 21.26
CA PHE A 267 2.42 8.37 21.99
C PHE A 267 2.19 9.86 21.67
N ASP A 268 2.78 10.77 22.43
CA ASP A 268 2.63 12.20 22.21
C ASP A 268 3.99 12.81 21.83
N LEU A 269 4.07 13.41 20.65
CA LEU A 269 5.22 14.19 20.19
C LEU A 269 5.13 15.59 20.80
N ASP A 270 5.68 15.72 22.01
CA ASP A 270 5.78 16.98 22.74
C ASP A 270 7.11 17.67 22.39
N LEU A 271 7.10 18.35 21.25
CA LEU A 271 8.27 19.05 20.71
C LEU A 271 8.14 20.56 20.95
N PRO A 272 9.21 21.26 21.35
CA PRO A 272 9.16 22.72 21.55
C PRO A 272 9.07 23.51 20.24
N TYR A 273 8.98 22.82 19.10
CA TYR A 273 8.89 23.37 17.75
C TYR A 273 7.90 22.55 16.91
N GLN A 274 7.51 23.09 15.76
CA GLN A 274 6.61 22.44 14.81
C GLN A 274 7.42 21.79 13.67
N PRO A 275 7.50 20.46 13.58
CA PRO A 275 8.17 19.78 12.48
C PRO A 275 7.29 19.69 11.23
N ASP A 276 7.92 19.37 10.11
CA ASP A 276 7.26 18.98 8.87
C ASP A 276 6.90 17.48 8.94
N LEU A 277 5.67 17.11 8.54
CA LEU A 277 5.16 15.74 8.61
C LEU A 277 4.98 15.15 7.21
N VAL A 278 5.57 13.99 6.95
CA VAL A 278 5.46 13.28 5.68
C VAL A 278 4.97 11.85 5.88
N MET A 279 3.81 11.52 5.34
CA MET A 279 3.28 10.16 5.26
C MET A 279 3.65 9.55 3.91
N VAL A 280 3.97 8.26 3.88
CA VAL A 280 4.37 7.59 2.65
C VAL A 280 3.66 6.25 2.48
N THR A 281 2.98 6.07 1.34
CA THR A 281 2.31 4.83 0.95
C THR A 281 2.84 4.32 -0.39
N ASP A 282 3.27 3.06 -0.46
CA ASP A 282 3.68 2.41 -1.71
C ASP A 282 3.17 0.96 -1.80
N PRO A 283 1.98 0.74 -2.42
CA PRO A 283 1.37 -0.59 -2.55
C PRO A 283 2.25 -1.61 -3.27
N TYR A 284 3.21 -1.17 -4.11
CA TYR A 284 4.11 -2.08 -4.84
C TYR A 284 5.23 -2.65 -3.96
N ILE A 285 5.58 -1.96 -2.88
CA ILE A 285 6.54 -2.46 -1.90
C ILE A 285 5.87 -3.47 -0.99
N SER A 286 4.70 -3.13 -0.46
CA SER A 286 3.88 -4.02 0.37
C SER A 286 2.53 -3.38 0.67
N GLU A 287 1.47 -4.19 0.72
CA GLU A 287 0.16 -3.79 1.24
C GLU A 287 0.24 -3.25 2.68
N TYR A 288 1.20 -3.69 3.49
CA TYR A 288 1.39 -3.16 4.85
C TYR A 288 1.81 -1.69 4.89
N THR A 289 2.28 -1.11 3.78
CA THR A 289 2.59 0.34 3.70
C THR A 289 1.36 1.21 3.54
N ILE A 290 0.21 0.61 3.20
CA ILE A 290 -1.02 1.33 2.91
C ILE A 290 -1.54 2.01 4.18
N LEU A 291 -1.78 3.32 4.08
CA LEU A 291 -2.36 4.12 5.15
C LEU A 291 -3.85 4.35 4.93
N ASP A 292 -4.64 4.12 5.96
CA ASP A 292 -6.05 4.48 5.97
C ASP A 292 -6.20 5.99 6.28
N ILE A 293 -6.85 6.74 5.37
CA ILE A 293 -7.00 8.19 5.50
C ILE A 293 -7.90 8.56 6.67
N ASP A 294 -8.97 7.78 6.91
CA ASP A 294 -9.95 8.06 7.97
C ASP A 294 -9.46 7.62 9.35
N THR A 295 -8.31 6.95 9.42
CA THR A 295 -7.79 6.42 10.67
C THR A 295 -6.30 6.71 10.89
N ASP A 296 -5.40 6.15 10.08
CA ASP A 296 -3.95 6.30 10.26
C ASP A 296 -3.53 7.75 10.08
N CYS A 297 -3.94 8.39 9.00
CA CYS A 297 -3.51 9.75 8.68
C CYS A 297 -3.96 10.75 9.76
N ILE A 298 -5.20 10.62 10.24
CA ILE A 298 -5.74 11.44 11.33
C ILE A 298 -4.96 11.20 12.62
N GLN A 299 -4.72 9.93 12.97
CA GLN A 299 -3.99 9.57 14.19
C GLN A 299 -2.55 10.08 14.18
N ILE A 300 -1.88 9.96 13.03
CA ILE A 300 -0.52 10.46 12.79
C ILE A 300 -0.45 11.98 13.01
N CYS A 301 -1.35 12.76 12.40
CA CYS A 301 -1.39 14.20 12.59
C CYS A 301 -1.70 14.58 14.05
N GLY A 302 -2.61 13.83 14.69
CA GLY A 302 -3.00 14.04 16.09
C GLY A 302 -1.91 13.73 17.12
N ARG A 303 -0.73 13.24 16.74
CA ARG A 303 0.38 12.96 17.67
C ARG A 303 1.13 14.22 18.12
N PHE A 304 1.09 15.29 17.33
CA PHE A 304 1.91 16.49 17.53
C PHE A 304 1.19 17.50 18.41
N ARG A 305 1.52 17.53 19.71
CA ARG A 305 0.81 18.36 20.69
C ARG A 305 0.90 19.87 20.42
N ASN A 306 2.07 20.32 19.97
CA ASN A 306 2.32 21.73 19.63
C ASN A 306 2.05 22.04 18.14
N GLY A 307 1.40 21.10 17.43
CA GLY A 307 1.07 21.19 16.02
C GLY A 307 2.24 20.82 15.09
N ILE A 308 1.94 20.89 13.80
CA ILE A 308 2.87 20.62 12.71
C ILE A 308 2.97 21.84 11.80
N LYS A 309 4.13 22.00 11.18
CA LYS A 309 4.39 23.09 10.23
C LYS A 309 3.72 22.82 8.88
N SER A 310 3.78 21.55 8.44
CA SER A 310 3.09 21.07 7.24
C SER A 310 2.76 19.59 7.37
N ALA A 311 1.73 19.14 6.65
CA ALA A 311 1.44 17.72 6.44
C ALA A 311 1.48 17.41 4.94
N THR A 312 2.17 16.35 4.57
CA THR A 312 2.20 15.85 3.19
C THR A 312 2.00 14.35 3.18
N HIS A 313 1.17 13.83 2.30
CA HIS A 313 1.06 12.40 2.00
C HIS A 313 1.58 12.14 0.59
N ILE A 314 2.72 11.47 0.49
CA ILE A 314 3.28 11.02 -0.78
C ILE A 314 2.82 9.58 -1.02
N TYR A 315 2.12 9.34 -2.13
CA TYR A 315 1.53 8.03 -2.38
C TYR A 315 1.66 7.57 -3.83
N ARG A 316 1.74 6.25 -4.00
CA ARG A 316 1.50 5.56 -5.28
C ARG A 316 0.13 4.89 -5.29
N VAL A 317 -0.39 4.67 -6.49
CA VAL A 317 -1.59 3.85 -6.73
C VAL A 317 -1.22 2.63 -7.55
N ASN A 318 -1.94 1.52 -7.37
CA ASN A 318 -1.74 0.29 -8.13
C ASN A 318 -3.04 -0.08 -8.89
N PRO A 319 -3.14 0.23 -10.20
CA PRO A 319 -4.31 -0.07 -11.00
C PRO A 319 -4.64 -1.57 -11.14
N GLU A 320 -3.66 -2.45 -10.92
CA GLU A 320 -3.81 -3.91 -11.03
C GLU A 320 -4.44 -4.55 -9.78
N MET A 321 -4.69 -3.77 -8.72
CA MET A 321 -5.32 -4.27 -7.50
C MET A 321 -6.69 -4.87 -7.77
N VAL A 322 -6.91 -6.08 -7.25
CA VAL A 322 -8.19 -6.78 -7.35
C VAL A 322 -9.19 -6.13 -6.40
N ILE A 323 -10.26 -5.57 -6.96
CA ILE A 323 -11.29 -4.88 -6.18
C ILE A 323 -12.37 -5.86 -5.72
N GLN A 324 -12.64 -5.85 -4.42
CA GLN A 324 -13.74 -6.61 -3.82
C GLN A 324 -14.69 -5.69 -3.06
N SER A 325 -15.98 -5.78 -3.36
CA SER A 325 -17.02 -5.11 -2.58
C SER A 325 -17.16 -5.71 -1.17
N LYS A 326 -17.72 -4.93 -0.25
CA LYS A 326 -18.02 -5.38 1.11
C LYS A 326 -18.93 -6.62 1.12
N GLU A 327 -19.91 -6.70 0.22
CA GLU A 327 -20.78 -7.87 0.09
C GLU A 327 -20.02 -9.11 -0.37
N GLN A 328 -19.11 -8.97 -1.34
CA GLN A 328 -18.29 -10.08 -1.83
C GLN A 328 -17.39 -10.65 -0.72
N ILE A 329 -16.71 -9.79 0.03
CA ILE A 329 -15.84 -10.20 1.15
C ILE A 329 -16.67 -10.93 2.21
N LYS A 330 -17.81 -10.34 2.62
CA LYS A 330 -18.72 -10.97 3.61
C LYS A 330 -19.23 -12.33 3.14
N LYS A 331 -19.59 -12.44 1.86
CA LYS A 331 -20.05 -13.70 1.27
C LYS A 331 -18.94 -14.75 1.31
N GLN A 332 -17.72 -14.40 0.90
CA GLN A 332 -16.56 -15.29 0.94
C GLN A 332 -16.28 -15.78 2.36
N ILE A 333 -16.28 -14.88 3.36
CA ILE A 333 -16.09 -15.24 4.78
C ILE A 333 -17.21 -16.17 5.26
N SER A 334 -18.47 -15.90 4.88
CA SER A 334 -19.61 -16.75 5.23
C SER A 334 -19.54 -18.15 4.60
N GLU A 335 -19.04 -18.26 3.37
CA GLU A 335 -18.85 -19.56 2.70
C GLU A 335 -17.72 -20.36 3.37
N GLN A 336 -16.64 -19.69 3.77
CA GLN A 336 -15.57 -20.27 4.56
C GLN A 336 -16.07 -20.75 5.93
N GLU A 337 -16.90 -19.94 6.61
CA GLU A 337 -17.53 -20.30 7.89
C GLU A 337 -18.40 -21.56 7.75
N PHE A 338 -19.21 -21.63 6.70
CA PHE A 338 -20.07 -22.78 6.43
C PHE A 338 -19.24 -24.07 6.23
N ALA A 339 -18.20 -24.01 5.41
CA ALA A 339 -17.31 -25.14 5.18
C ALA A 339 -16.60 -25.59 6.46
N TYR A 340 -16.11 -24.63 7.26
CA TYR A 340 -15.47 -24.89 8.55
C TYR A 340 -16.43 -25.62 9.51
N ASN A 341 -17.66 -25.12 9.65
CA ASN A 341 -18.67 -25.71 10.54
C ASN A 341 -19.07 -27.13 10.12
N LEU A 342 -19.08 -27.43 8.81
CA LEU A 342 -19.32 -28.79 8.31
C LEU A 342 -18.21 -29.74 8.79
N ILE A 343 -16.95 -29.35 8.62
CA ILE A 343 -15.81 -30.16 9.06
C ILE A 343 -15.80 -30.29 10.59
N GLN A 344 -16.14 -29.22 11.31
CA GLN A 344 -16.24 -29.25 12.77
C GLN A 344 -17.33 -30.21 13.26
N THR A 345 -18.44 -30.29 12.53
CA THR A 345 -19.49 -31.29 12.80
C THR A 345 -18.95 -32.71 12.61
N LEU A 346 -18.24 -32.98 11.51
CA LEU A 346 -17.61 -34.27 11.26
C LEU A 346 -16.57 -34.63 12.33
N TYR A 347 -15.76 -33.65 12.77
CA TYR A 347 -14.81 -33.80 13.88
C TYR A 347 -15.51 -34.22 15.18
N ASN A 348 -16.58 -33.51 15.56
CA ASN A 348 -17.34 -33.76 16.77
C ASN A 348 -18.09 -35.10 16.73
N SER A 349 -18.53 -35.52 15.55
CA SER A 349 -19.27 -36.77 15.33
C SER A 349 -18.39 -37.98 15.00
N ALA A 350 -17.07 -37.82 14.84
CA ALA A 350 -16.17 -38.92 14.49
C ALA A 350 -16.01 -39.90 15.67
N ASP A 351 -16.39 -41.16 15.47
CA ASP A 351 -16.24 -42.23 16.47
C ASP A 351 -14.79 -42.74 16.60
N TYR A 352 -14.01 -42.66 15.52
CA TYR A 352 -12.63 -43.13 15.46
C TYR A 352 -11.63 -41.99 15.64
N LYS A 353 -10.57 -42.25 16.41
CA LYS A 353 -9.53 -41.26 16.73
C LYS A 353 -8.81 -40.76 15.48
N GLU A 354 -8.59 -41.64 14.50
CA GLU A 354 -7.90 -41.34 13.26
C GLU A 354 -8.67 -40.30 12.43
N TYR A 355 -9.99 -40.46 12.32
CA TYR A 355 -10.84 -39.47 11.65
C TYR A 355 -10.91 -38.15 12.41
N ARG A 356 -11.01 -38.21 13.74
CA ARG A 356 -10.99 -37.00 14.56
C ARG A 356 -9.67 -36.23 14.41
N ASN A 357 -8.53 -36.93 14.37
CA ASN A 357 -7.24 -36.32 14.11
C ASN A 357 -7.20 -35.68 12.72
N ALA A 358 -7.62 -36.39 11.67
CA ALA A 358 -7.62 -35.89 10.30
C ALA A 358 -8.50 -34.62 10.14
N PHE A 359 -9.71 -34.62 10.70
CA PHE A 359 -10.56 -33.43 10.69
C PHE A 359 -9.97 -32.28 11.51
N GLY A 360 -9.30 -32.59 12.63
CA GLY A 360 -8.62 -31.59 13.45
C GLY A 360 -7.49 -30.86 12.69
N GLU A 361 -6.66 -31.61 11.96
CA GLU A 361 -5.60 -31.03 11.11
C GLU A 361 -6.17 -30.12 10.01
N ILE A 362 -7.32 -30.50 9.42
CA ILE A 362 -8.02 -29.67 8.44
C ILE A 362 -8.54 -28.38 9.09
N LEU A 363 -9.12 -28.45 10.29
CA LEU A 363 -9.64 -27.27 10.99
C LEU A 363 -8.53 -26.28 11.34
N GLU A 364 -7.36 -26.75 11.80
CA GLU A 364 -6.24 -25.87 12.13
C GLU A 364 -5.62 -25.17 10.90
N THR A 365 -5.77 -25.76 9.71
CA THR A 365 -5.24 -25.19 8.45
C THR A 365 -6.29 -24.50 7.58
N ALA A 366 -7.58 -24.59 7.95
CA ALA A 366 -8.67 -24.02 7.19
C ALA A 366 -8.59 -22.47 7.16
N PRO A 367 -8.88 -21.82 6.02
CA PRO A 367 -8.83 -20.36 5.90
C PRO A 367 -9.64 -19.61 6.96
N PHE A 368 -10.77 -20.17 7.40
CA PHE A 368 -11.64 -19.56 8.40
C PHE A 368 -11.02 -19.51 9.81
N ARG A 369 -9.98 -20.32 10.08
CA ARG A 369 -9.33 -20.44 11.39
C ARG A 369 -8.80 -19.11 11.93
N LYS A 370 -8.39 -18.18 11.04
CA LYS A 370 -7.92 -16.84 11.40
C LYS A 370 -9.00 -15.93 12.00
N TYR A 371 -10.28 -16.27 11.80
CA TYR A 371 -11.43 -15.55 12.34
C TYR A 371 -11.97 -16.14 13.65
N LEU A 372 -11.20 -17.00 14.30
CA LEU A 372 -11.59 -17.64 15.56
C LEU A 372 -10.63 -17.27 16.68
N TYR A 373 -11.18 -17.12 17.89
CA TYR A 373 -10.41 -17.07 19.13
C TYR A 373 -9.74 -18.44 19.40
N PRO A 374 -8.76 -18.50 20.32
CA PRO A 374 -8.15 -19.78 20.75
C PRO A 374 -9.14 -20.80 21.32
N ASP A 375 -10.30 -20.35 21.83
CA ASP A 375 -11.39 -21.21 22.30
C ASP A 375 -12.38 -21.61 21.19
N PHE A 376 -12.01 -21.36 19.93
CA PHE A 376 -12.80 -21.63 18.72
C PHE A 376 -14.10 -20.83 18.60
N THR A 377 -14.33 -19.82 19.44
CA THR A 377 -15.44 -18.90 19.27
C THR A 377 -15.14 -17.87 18.17
N LYS A 378 -16.19 -17.35 17.52
CA LYS A 378 -16.05 -16.41 16.41
C LYS A 378 -15.44 -15.08 16.87
N ASN A 379 -14.36 -14.67 16.22
CA ASN A 379 -13.71 -13.38 16.41
C ASN A 379 -14.19 -12.38 15.34
N TRP A 380 -15.24 -11.62 15.69
CA TRP A 380 -15.80 -10.59 14.82
C TRP A 380 -14.82 -9.45 14.49
N PHE A 381 -13.86 -9.15 15.39
CA PHE A 381 -12.86 -8.10 15.14
C PHE A 381 -11.87 -8.50 14.06
N ALA A 382 -11.49 -9.79 13.98
CA ALA A 382 -10.68 -10.30 12.87
C ALA A 382 -11.42 -10.27 11.52
N ILE A 383 -12.74 -10.46 11.54
CA ILE A 383 -13.58 -10.32 10.34
C ILE A 383 -13.66 -8.86 9.91
N ASP A 384 -13.88 -7.95 10.87
CA ASP A 384 -13.90 -6.51 10.62
C ASP A 384 -12.54 -6.01 10.11
N ASN A 385 -11.43 -6.58 10.62
CA ASN A 385 -10.08 -6.28 10.17
C ASN A 385 -9.91 -6.63 8.69
N GLU A 386 -10.26 -7.86 8.29
CA GLU A 386 -10.14 -8.29 6.89
C GLU A 386 -10.97 -7.39 5.96
N ILE A 387 -12.23 -7.14 6.34
CA ILE A 387 -13.12 -6.28 5.55
C ILE A 387 -12.52 -4.87 5.43
N ASN A 388 -12.05 -4.29 6.53
CA ASN A 388 -11.46 -2.95 6.52
C ASN A 388 -10.19 -2.91 5.66
N SER A 389 -9.30 -3.88 5.83
CA SER A 389 -8.03 -3.98 5.11
C SER A 389 -8.25 -4.03 3.59
N VAL A 390 -9.14 -4.91 3.12
CA VAL A 390 -9.44 -5.02 1.68
C VAL A 390 -10.11 -3.74 1.16
N LEU A 391 -11.03 -3.14 1.91
CA LEU A 391 -11.69 -1.90 1.47
C LEU A 391 -10.73 -0.71 1.41
N VAL A 392 -9.80 -0.59 2.36
CA VAL A 392 -8.73 0.42 2.34
C VAL A 392 -7.81 0.18 1.15
N ASN A 393 -7.40 -1.06 0.91
CA ASN A 393 -6.56 -1.45 -0.22
C ASN A 393 -7.21 -1.06 -1.56
N ASN A 394 -8.50 -1.35 -1.75
CA ASN A 394 -9.24 -0.98 -2.97
C ASN A 394 -9.12 0.51 -3.32
N ARG A 395 -9.04 1.40 -2.32
CA ARG A 395 -8.99 2.86 -2.53
C ARG A 395 -7.68 3.31 -3.16
N TYR A 396 -6.60 2.54 -3.00
CA TYR A 396 -5.30 2.80 -3.63
C TYR A 396 -5.20 2.28 -5.07
N GLN A 397 -6.32 1.87 -5.68
CA GLN A 397 -6.33 1.45 -7.08
C GLN A 397 -6.10 2.62 -8.05
N SER A 398 -6.68 3.79 -7.76
CA SER A 398 -6.61 4.94 -8.66
C SER A 398 -6.43 6.24 -7.90
N ARG A 399 -5.79 7.22 -8.57
CA ARG A 399 -5.59 8.55 -8.01
C ARG A 399 -6.93 9.22 -7.65
N GLN A 400 -7.96 9.03 -8.48
CA GLN A 400 -9.26 9.65 -8.27
C GLN A 400 -9.94 9.16 -6.99
N GLU A 401 -9.82 7.86 -6.67
CA GLU A 401 -10.36 7.29 -5.43
C GLU A 401 -9.71 7.92 -4.20
N ILE A 402 -8.39 8.09 -4.19
CA ILE A 402 -7.67 8.78 -3.11
C ILE A 402 -8.08 10.25 -3.00
N MET A 403 -8.24 10.95 -4.12
CA MET A 403 -8.71 12.34 -4.12
C MET A 403 -10.11 12.48 -3.53
N ASN A 404 -11.04 11.61 -3.94
CA ASN A 404 -12.39 11.58 -3.38
C ASN A 404 -12.35 11.27 -1.89
N TRP A 405 -11.53 10.30 -1.48
CA TRP A 405 -11.42 9.90 -0.08
C TRP A 405 -10.91 11.04 0.81
N TYR A 406 -9.91 11.80 0.37
CA TYR A 406 -9.45 12.99 1.09
C TYR A 406 -10.50 14.10 1.15
N ASN A 407 -11.27 14.33 0.07
CA ASN A 407 -12.33 15.33 0.05
C ASN A 407 -13.52 14.97 0.95
N ASP A 408 -13.82 13.67 1.07
CA ASP A 408 -14.89 13.14 1.92
C ASP A 408 -14.47 13.05 3.41
N CYS A 409 -13.16 13.08 3.70
CA CYS A 409 -12.64 12.98 5.05
C CYS A 409 -12.97 14.23 5.87
N HIS A 410 -13.51 14.05 7.08
CA HIS A 410 -13.95 15.15 7.94
C HIS A 410 -12.81 15.96 8.57
N PHE A 411 -11.58 15.43 8.56
CA PHE A 411 -10.45 16.00 9.30
C PHE A 411 -9.46 16.79 8.44
N PHE A 412 -9.51 16.66 7.12
CA PHE A 412 -8.50 17.24 6.23
C PHE A 412 -9.06 18.33 5.32
N ASN A 413 -8.24 19.34 5.05
CA ASN A 413 -8.38 20.26 3.92
C ASN A 413 -7.29 19.91 2.89
N PRO A 414 -7.61 19.10 1.86
CA PRO A 414 -6.59 18.58 0.97
C PRO A 414 -6.24 19.54 -0.17
N THR A 415 -4.95 19.66 -0.46
CA THR A 415 -4.41 20.15 -1.73
C THR A 415 -3.81 18.99 -2.49
N PHE A 416 -4.08 18.87 -3.79
CA PHE A 416 -3.62 17.74 -4.60
C PHE A 416 -2.48 18.15 -5.54
N GLU A 417 -1.37 17.42 -5.46
CA GLU A 417 -0.20 17.62 -6.30
C GLU A 417 0.15 16.33 -7.07
N ASN A 418 0.97 16.49 -8.10
CA ASN A 418 1.55 15.37 -8.84
C ASN A 418 3.07 15.60 -8.95
N CYS A 419 3.86 14.71 -8.34
CA CYS A 419 5.28 14.64 -8.61
C CYS A 419 5.48 13.70 -9.80
N GLU A 420 5.49 14.30 -10.99
CA GLU A 420 5.84 13.61 -12.21
C GLU A 420 7.32 13.23 -12.15
N TYR A 421 7.58 11.92 -12.03
CA TYR A 421 8.92 11.41 -12.27
C TYR A 421 8.92 10.30 -13.28
N ASN A 422 9.77 10.49 -14.27
CA ASN A 422 10.27 9.44 -15.08
C ASN A 422 11.71 9.84 -15.46
N GLU A 423 12.71 9.13 -14.96
CA GLU A 423 14.08 9.23 -15.49
C GLU A 423 14.08 8.87 -16.99
N ASN A 424 13.11 8.05 -17.40
CA ASN A 424 12.82 7.80 -18.79
C ASN A 424 12.04 8.91 -19.48
N ASP A 425 11.42 9.89 -18.82
CA ASP A 425 10.85 11.05 -19.55
C ASP A 425 11.94 11.97 -20.06
N GLU A 426 13.06 12.12 -19.35
CA GLU A 426 14.23 12.80 -19.91
C GLU A 426 14.84 12.01 -21.06
N LYS A 427 15.03 10.70 -20.90
CA LYS A 427 15.53 9.84 -21.99
C LYS A 427 14.55 9.78 -23.18
N LEU A 428 13.24 9.74 -22.94
CA LEU A 428 12.19 9.82 -23.95
C LEU A 428 12.16 11.21 -24.58
N LYS A 429 12.36 12.30 -23.84
CA LYS A 429 12.55 13.65 -24.40
C LYS A 429 13.78 13.68 -25.30
N ILE A 430 14.90 13.06 -24.90
CA ILE A 430 16.13 12.92 -25.69
C ILE A 430 15.94 12.02 -26.93
N ILE A 431 15.11 10.98 -26.85
CA ILE A 431 14.71 10.13 -27.99
C ILE A 431 13.81 10.93 -28.94
N LYS A 432 12.77 11.58 -28.42
CA LYS A 432 11.82 12.41 -29.19
C LYS A 432 12.53 13.57 -29.89
N ALA A 433 13.53 14.17 -29.24
CA ALA A 433 14.36 15.27 -29.76
C ALA A 433 15.46 14.83 -30.74
N ALA A 434 15.70 13.53 -30.95
CA ALA A 434 16.74 13.09 -31.88
C ALA A 434 16.39 13.48 -33.33
N ARG A 435 17.37 14.02 -34.06
CA ARG A 435 17.15 14.64 -35.38
C ARG A 435 16.95 13.62 -36.52
N SER A 436 17.47 12.40 -36.38
CA SER A 436 17.38 11.35 -37.41
C SER A 436 16.64 10.11 -36.90
N VAL A 437 15.91 9.42 -37.78
CA VAL A 437 15.25 8.14 -37.46
C VAL A 437 16.27 7.11 -36.97
N LYS A 438 17.46 7.10 -37.55
CA LYS A 438 18.56 6.21 -37.16
C LYS A 438 19.00 6.46 -35.72
N ASP A 439 19.17 7.72 -35.32
CA ASP A 439 19.54 8.06 -33.94
C ASP A 439 18.44 7.73 -32.94
N LYS A 440 17.16 7.93 -33.31
CA LYS A 440 16.02 7.52 -32.48
C LYS A 440 16.08 6.02 -32.19
N ARG A 441 16.21 5.21 -33.25
CA ARG A 441 16.28 3.75 -33.18
C ARG A 441 17.46 3.25 -32.36
N ARG A 442 18.64 3.85 -32.53
CA ARG A 442 19.84 3.53 -31.72
C ARG A 442 19.60 3.75 -30.24
N LYS A 443 19.03 4.90 -29.86
CA LYS A 443 18.75 5.21 -28.45
C LYS A 443 17.70 4.27 -27.85
N ILE A 444 16.65 3.94 -28.60
CA ILE A 444 15.63 2.97 -28.16
C ILE A 444 16.26 1.59 -27.91
N VAL A 445 17.05 1.08 -28.86
CA VAL A 445 17.71 -0.24 -28.75
C VAL A 445 18.73 -0.29 -27.62
N GLN A 446 19.47 0.81 -27.39
CA GLN A 446 20.37 0.91 -26.24
C GLN A 446 19.60 0.77 -24.93
N GLN A 447 18.51 1.53 -24.77
CA GLN A 447 17.68 1.50 -23.57
C GLN A 447 17.05 0.13 -23.33
N LEU A 448 16.51 -0.50 -24.37
CA LEU A 448 15.96 -1.86 -24.28
C LEU A 448 17.02 -2.90 -23.86
N GLY A 449 18.26 -2.75 -24.33
CA GLY A 449 19.36 -3.66 -24.00
C GLY A 449 20.00 -3.45 -22.63
N GLU A 450 19.70 -2.35 -21.94
CA GLU A 450 20.14 -2.08 -20.57
C GLU A 450 19.14 -2.61 -19.52
N MET A 451 17.97 -3.11 -19.96
CA MET A 451 16.92 -3.61 -19.07
C MET A 451 17.23 -5.03 -18.57
N GLU A 452 17.04 -5.25 -17.27
CA GLU A 452 17.10 -6.59 -16.69
C GLU A 452 15.81 -7.38 -16.99
N THR A 453 15.98 -8.65 -17.35
CA THR A 453 14.87 -9.60 -17.53
C THR A 453 14.81 -10.58 -16.35
N PRO A 454 13.61 -10.90 -15.81
CA PRO A 454 12.28 -10.55 -16.31
C PRO A 454 11.91 -9.07 -16.09
N TYR A 455 11.14 -8.51 -17.02
CA TYR A 455 10.75 -7.10 -16.97
C TYR A 455 9.80 -6.82 -15.80
N SER A 456 10.05 -5.73 -15.07
CA SER A 456 9.09 -5.16 -14.12
C SER A 456 7.92 -4.50 -14.87
N GLU A 457 6.79 -4.28 -14.19
CA GLU A 457 5.62 -3.57 -14.72
C GLU A 457 5.99 -2.17 -15.24
N TYR A 458 6.89 -1.47 -14.54
CA TYR A 458 7.45 -0.19 -14.99
C TYR A 458 8.30 -0.32 -16.26
N ALA A 459 9.10 -1.38 -16.38
CA ALA A 459 9.84 -1.66 -17.60
C ALA A 459 8.87 -1.92 -18.77
N LEU A 460 7.74 -2.60 -18.54
CA LEU A 460 6.70 -2.84 -19.54
C LEU A 460 6.01 -1.53 -19.99
N ASP A 461 5.68 -0.63 -19.06
CA ASP A 461 5.12 0.68 -19.39
C ASP A 461 6.10 1.53 -20.20
N TYR A 462 7.37 1.53 -19.82
CA TYR A 462 8.40 2.24 -20.57
C TYR A 462 8.66 1.64 -21.96
N ILE A 463 8.64 0.31 -22.09
CA ILE A 463 8.67 -0.38 -23.38
C ILE A 463 7.47 0.03 -24.24
N ASN A 464 6.28 0.10 -23.65
CA ASN A 464 5.07 0.54 -24.35
C ASN A 464 5.17 2.00 -24.82
N ASP A 465 5.77 2.90 -24.03
CA ASP A 465 5.99 4.28 -24.45
C ASP A 465 7.05 4.40 -25.57
N MET A 466 8.11 3.58 -25.56
CA MET A 466 9.03 3.48 -26.70
C MET A 466 8.33 2.91 -27.94
N ARG A 467 7.42 1.94 -27.76
CA ARG A 467 6.62 1.34 -28.84
C ARG A 467 5.68 2.37 -29.47
N LYS A 468 5.16 3.34 -28.72
CA LYS A 468 4.41 4.48 -29.27
C LYS A 468 5.29 5.41 -30.14
N ILE A 469 6.60 5.47 -29.89
CA ILE A 469 7.53 6.32 -30.67
C ILE A 469 7.94 5.67 -31.98
N ASP A 470 8.44 4.43 -31.92
CA ASP A 470 8.85 3.66 -33.11
C ASP A 470 8.49 2.18 -32.87
N PRO A 471 7.27 1.75 -33.24
CA PRO A 471 6.83 0.38 -32.98
C PRO A 471 7.69 -0.65 -33.73
N PHE A 472 8.20 -0.28 -34.90
CA PHE A 472 9.00 -1.16 -35.75
C PHE A 472 10.31 -1.58 -35.08
N ILE A 473 11.03 -0.64 -34.45
CA ILE A 473 12.33 -0.98 -33.86
C ILE A 473 12.17 -1.79 -32.56
N VAL A 474 11.09 -1.57 -31.80
CA VAL A 474 10.79 -2.36 -30.60
C VAL A 474 10.46 -3.81 -31.00
N GLU A 475 9.61 -4.01 -32.02
CA GLU A 475 9.31 -5.34 -32.56
C GLU A 475 10.58 -6.03 -33.10
N ALA A 476 11.44 -5.29 -33.80
CA ALA A 476 12.72 -5.81 -34.29
C ALA A 476 13.62 -6.26 -33.13
N PHE A 477 13.67 -5.52 -32.02
CA PHE A 477 14.47 -5.87 -30.85
C PHE A 477 13.97 -7.16 -30.20
N GLU A 478 12.66 -7.29 -30.02
CA GLU A 478 12.03 -8.51 -29.48
C GLU A 478 12.26 -9.74 -30.40
N THR A 479 12.41 -9.52 -31.71
CA THR A 479 12.57 -10.60 -32.71
C THR A 479 14.02 -10.99 -32.96
N LEU A 480 14.93 -10.02 -33.09
CA LEU A 480 16.30 -10.21 -33.56
C LEU A 480 17.36 -10.00 -32.46
N GLY A 481 17.00 -9.31 -31.38
CA GLY A 481 17.94 -8.88 -30.34
C GLY A 481 18.81 -7.68 -30.73
N LYS A 482 19.50 -7.11 -29.73
CA LYS A 482 20.33 -5.90 -29.84
C LYS A 482 21.45 -6.04 -30.89
N GLU A 483 22.26 -7.08 -30.76
CA GLU A 483 23.49 -7.27 -31.54
C GLU A 483 23.19 -7.30 -33.04
N ARG A 484 22.16 -8.04 -33.45
CA ARG A 484 21.79 -8.16 -34.87
C ARG A 484 21.31 -6.83 -35.45
N ILE A 485 20.58 -6.03 -34.69
CA ILE A 485 20.11 -4.71 -35.15
C ILE A 485 21.28 -3.75 -35.36
N GLU A 486 22.28 -3.81 -34.46
CA GLU A 486 23.52 -3.01 -34.56
C GLU A 486 24.32 -3.38 -35.81
N GLU A 487 24.47 -4.66 -36.12
CA GLU A 487 25.11 -5.14 -37.36
C GLU A 487 24.41 -4.64 -38.64
N LEU A 488 23.07 -4.58 -38.62
CA LEU A 488 22.26 -4.07 -39.72
C LEU A 488 22.26 -2.53 -39.79
N ASN A 489 23.00 -1.86 -38.89
CA ASN A 489 23.23 -0.41 -38.84
C ASN A 489 21.92 0.40 -38.81
N TYR A 490 20.88 -0.15 -38.18
CA TYR A 490 19.54 0.44 -38.05
C TYR A 490 18.84 0.75 -39.40
N ILE A 491 19.25 0.08 -40.49
CA ILE A 491 18.68 0.28 -41.84
C ILE A 491 17.34 -0.46 -41.96
N ASP A 492 16.25 0.31 -42.10
CA ASP A 492 14.86 -0.20 -42.14
C ASP A 492 14.69 -1.41 -43.08
N ARG A 493 15.15 -1.28 -44.33
CA ARG A 493 15.07 -2.35 -45.33
C ARG A 493 15.76 -3.63 -44.86
N LYS A 494 16.99 -3.53 -44.34
CA LYS A 494 17.79 -4.69 -43.93
C LYS A 494 17.17 -5.39 -42.71
N ILE A 495 16.69 -4.62 -41.74
CA ILE A 495 16.02 -5.16 -40.55
C ILE A 495 14.74 -5.89 -40.94
N ARG A 496 13.91 -5.31 -41.83
CA ARG A 496 12.72 -5.98 -42.34
C ARG A 496 13.04 -7.27 -43.09
N GLU A 497 14.07 -7.27 -43.95
CA GLU A 497 14.52 -8.48 -44.65
C GLU A 497 14.87 -9.58 -43.63
N GLU A 498 15.65 -9.24 -42.61
CA GLU A 498 16.06 -10.20 -41.57
C GLU A 498 14.88 -10.72 -40.74
N MET A 499 13.97 -9.84 -40.31
CA MET A 499 12.76 -10.25 -39.58
C MET A 499 11.90 -11.22 -40.41
N ILE A 500 11.77 -11.00 -41.72
CA ILE A 500 11.04 -11.91 -42.63
C ILE A 500 11.74 -13.28 -42.70
N LEU A 501 13.06 -13.31 -42.70
CA LEU A 501 13.84 -14.54 -42.74
C LEU A 501 13.68 -15.36 -41.45
N THR A 502 13.60 -14.72 -40.29
CA THR A 502 13.43 -15.38 -38.97
C THR A 502 12.02 -15.97 -38.76
N GLN A 503 11.00 -15.50 -39.49
CA GLN A 503 9.64 -16.04 -39.39
C GLN A 503 9.55 -17.51 -39.85
N ARG A 504 8.88 -18.37 -39.06
CA ARG A 504 8.71 -19.81 -39.38
C ARG A 504 7.61 -20.11 -40.41
N LYS A 505 6.64 -19.20 -40.60
CA LYS A 505 5.44 -19.40 -41.45
C LYS A 505 5.18 -18.20 -42.37
N GLY A 506 4.69 -18.46 -43.58
CA GLY A 506 4.25 -17.46 -44.56
C GLY A 506 5.11 -17.39 -45.83
N ASN A 507 4.56 -16.79 -46.90
CA ASN A 507 5.25 -16.68 -48.20
C ASN A 507 6.37 -15.62 -48.15
N LYS A 508 7.58 -16.06 -47.76
CA LYS A 508 8.77 -15.21 -47.58
C LYS A 508 9.18 -14.49 -48.87
N VAL A 509 9.01 -15.14 -50.03
CA VAL A 509 9.31 -14.56 -51.36
C VAL A 509 8.49 -13.29 -51.58
N ILE A 510 7.16 -13.40 -51.44
CA ILE A 510 6.25 -12.26 -51.62
C ILE A 510 6.59 -11.13 -50.65
N LYS A 511 6.82 -11.45 -49.36
CA LYS A 511 7.16 -10.44 -48.35
C LYS A 511 8.47 -9.70 -48.65
N LEU A 512 9.51 -10.40 -49.11
CA LEU A 512 10.79 -9.80 -49.48
C LEU A 512 10.66 -8.93 -50.73
N ILE A 513 9.92 -9.40 -51.73
CA ILE A 513 9.62 -8.62 -52.95
C ILE A 513 8.88 -7.33 -52.58
N LYS A 514 7.86 -7.41 -51.72
CA LYS A 514 7.11 -6.26 -51.19
C LYS A 514 7.92 -5.35 -50.28
N ASN A 515 9.01 -5.83 -49.70
CA ASN A 515 9.93 -4.98 -48.94
C ASN A 515 10.78 -4.09 -49.86
N ILE A 516 11.16 -4.58 -51.04
CA ILE A 516 12.09 -3.92 -51.98
C ILE A 516 11.34 -3.04 -52.99
N PHE A 517 10.26 -3.57 -53.55
CA PHE A 517 9.44 -2.92 -54.57
C PHE A 517 8.22 -2.27 -53.91
N LYS A 518 7.93 -1.02 -54.26
CA LYS A 518 6.83 -0.23 -53.69
C LYS A 518 5.93 0.31 -54.80
N VAL A 519 4.62 0.21 -54.59
CA VAL A 519 3.60 0.78 -55.47
C VAL A 519 3.83 2.28 -55.67
N GLY A 520 3.59 2.78 -56.87
CA GLY A 520 3.81 4.17 -57.29
C GLY A 520 5.23 4.44 -57.83
N ASN A 521 6.21 3.58 -57.55
CA ASN A 521 7.58 3.75 -58.01
C ASN A 521 7.84 3.11 -59.39
N ARG A 522 8.89 3.59 -60.05
CA ARG A 522 9.41 3.03 -61.30
C ARG A 522 10.75 2.33 -61.07
N TYR A 523 10.90 1.12 -61.61
CA TYR A 523 12.11 0.30 -61.45
C TYR A 523 12.65 -0.11 -62.82
N SER A 524 13.97 -0.02 -63.03
CA SER A 524 14.60 -0.49 -64.27
C SER A 524 14.58 -2.02 -64.35
N ASN A 525 14.58 -2.56 -65.56
CA ASN A 525 14.63 -4.00 -65.82
C ASN A 525 15.80 -4.68 -65.09
N GLU A 526 16.98 -4.07 -65.16
CA GLU A 526 18.19 -4.54 -64.47
C GLU A 526 18.01 -4.63 -62.95
N LYS A 527 17.39 -3.62 -62.33
CA LYS A 527 17.13 -3.60 -60.89
C LYS A 527 16.10 -4.66 -60.49
N ILE A 528 15.09 -4.87 -61.34
CA ILE A 528 14.06 -5.90 -61.11
C ILE A 528 14.71 -7.28 -61.11
N VAL A 529 15.46 -7.61 -62.17
CA VAL A 529 16.12 -8.91 -62.31
C VAL A 529 17.10 -9.14 -61.16
N ASN A 530 18.01 -8.20 -60.90
CA ASN A 530 19.04 -8.38 -59.87
C ASN A 530 18.44 -8.61 -58.46
N GLU A 531 17.38 -7.89 -58.09
CA GLU A 531 16.77 -8.04 -56.77
C GLU A 531 15.91 -9.31 -56.68
N LEU A 532 15.23 -9.71 -57.76
CA LEU A 532 14.49 -10.99 -57.78
C LEU A 532 15.47 -12.17 -57.68
N THR A 533 16.55 -12.17 -58.46
CA THR A 533 17.62 -13.17 -58.37
C THR A 533 18.17 -13.27 -56.95
N ARG A 534 18.50 -12.14 -56.33
CA ARG A 534 18.98 -12.09 -54.93
C ARG A 534 17.99 -12.74 -53.95
N ILE A 535 16.68 -12.50 -54.10
CA ILE A 535 15.65 -13.05 -53.21
C ILE A 535 15.55 -14.58 -53.36
N PHE A 536 15.51 -15.08 -54.60
CA PHE A 536 15.40 -16.51 -54.87
C PHE A 536 16.64 -17.27 -54.39
N GLU A 537 17.84 -16.73 -54.64
CA GLU A 537 19.10 -17.29 -54.13
C GLU A 537 19.13 -17.30 -52.60
N MET A 538 18.76 -16.18 -51.95
CA MET A 538 18.76 -16.06 -50.49
C MET A 538 17.81 -17.04 -49.80
N LEU A 539 16.70 -17.40 -50.45
CA LEU A 539 15.74 -18.39 -49.93
C LEU A 539 16.02 -19.82 -50.40
N ASN A 540 17.03 -20.03 -51.25
CA ASN A 540 17.33 -21.30 -51.90
C ASN A 540 16.12 -21.90 -52.63
N ILE A 541 15.36 -21.05 -53.35
CA ILE A 541 14.18 -21.42 -54.13
C ILE A 541 14.52 -21.33 -55.62
N HIS A 542 14.28 -22.40 -56.36
CA HIS A 542 14.33 -22.38 -57.81
C HIS A 542 13.04 -21.77 -58.37
N PRO A 543 13.11 -20.67 -59.14
CA PRO A 543 11.92 -20.07 -59.73
C PRO A 543 11.35 -21.00 -60.83
N GLU A 544 10.02 -21.05 -60.94
CA GLU A 544 9.32 -21.87 -61.95
C GLU A 544 9.46 -21.28 -63.37
N GLU A 545 9.74 -19.98 -63.47
CA GLU A 545 10.00 -19.26 -64.71
C GLU A 545 11.36 -18.54 -64.64
N ASP A 546 11.96 -18.30 -65.81
CA ASP A 546 13.20 -17.51 -65.89
C ASP A 546 13.00 -16.11 -65.29
N ILE A 547 14.01 -15.65 -64.53
CA ILE A 547 13.98 -14.35 -63.86
C ILE A 547 14.14 -13.24 -64.90
N GLU A 548 13.02 -12.85 -65.51
CA GLU A 548 12.92 -11.74 -66.46
C GLU A 548 12.24 -10.52 -65.82
N PRO A 549 12.45 -9.31 -66.37
CA PRO A 549 11.81 -8.09 -65.86
C PRO A 549 10.28 -8.18 -65.75
N LYS A 550 9.64 -8.96 -66.64
CA LYS A 550 8.18 -9.15 -66.66
C LYS A 550 7.65 -9.89 -65.43
N LEU A 551 8.49 -10.69 -64.76
CA LEU A 551 8.13 -11.53 -63.61
C LEU A 551 7.59 -10.71 -62.43
N ILE A 552 7.96 -9.42 -62.34
CA ILE A 552 7.40 -8.50 -61.34
C ILE A 552 5.86 -8.37 -61.44
N SER A 553 5.30 -8.67 -62.62
CA SER A 553 3.86 -8.62 -62.91
C SER A 553 3.08 -9.76 -62.25
N LEU A 554 3.74 -10.79 -61.72
CA LEU A 554 3.10 -11.80 -60.88
C LEU A 554 2.75 -11.26 -59.49
N TYR A 555 3.44 -10.22 -59.03
CA TYR A 555 3.29 -9.65 -57.69
C TYR A 555 2.61 -8.28 -57.70
N TYR A 556 2.60 -7.60 -58.85
CA TYR A 556 2.04 -6.25 -59.01
C TYR A 556 1.34 -6.08 -60.34
N GLN A 557 0.30 -5.25 -60.37
CA GLN A 557 -0.14 -4.66 -61.62
C GLN A 557 0.92 -3.66 -62.08
N ALA A 558 1.62 -3.96 -63.17
CA ALA A 558 2.78 -3.19 -63.62
C ALA A 558 2.60 -2.71 -65.07
N ILE A 559 2.98 -1.47 -65.36
CA ILE A 559 2.92 -0.88 -66.71
C ILE A 559 4.35 -0.60 -67.20
N PRO A 560 4.70 -0.98 -68.44
CA PRO A 560 6.00 -0.64 -69.02
C PRO A 560 6.25 0.87 -69.00
N CYS A 561 7.45 1.27 -68.58
CA CYS A 561 7.84 2.68 -68.49
C CYS A 561 9.33 2.87 -68.82
N TRP A 562 9.75 4.13 -68.83
CA TRP A 562 11.16 4.52 -68.88
C TRP A 562 11.61 5.02 -67.51
N VAL A 563 12.79 4.55 -67.07
CA VAL A 563 13.50 5.00 -65.87
C VAL A 563 14.82 5.61 -66.32
N GLY A 564 14.84 6.93 -66.47
CA GLY A 564 15.92 7.62 -67.20
C GLY A 564 16.01 7.13 -68.65
N LYS A 565 17.17 6.60 -69.06
CA LYS A 565 17.39 6.00 -70.39
C LYS A 565 17.20 4.47 -70.43
N LYS A 566 16.79 3.84 -69.33
CA LYS A 566 16.61 2.38 -69.22
C LYS A 566 15.13 2.02 -69.26
N ARG A 567 14.80 0.88 -69.89
CA ARG A 567 13.44 0.29 -69.83
C ARG A 567 13.17 -0.23 -68.41
N GLY A 568 11.91 -0.17 -67.99
CA GLY A 568 11.48 -0.56 -66.66
C GLY A 568 9.98 -0.73 -66.54
N TYR A 569 9.50 -0.92 -65.32
CA TYR A 569 8.08 -1.03 -64.98
C TYR A 569 7.70 -0.02 -63.89
N GLN A 570 6.52 0.58 -64.04
CA GLN A 570 5.86 1.35 -62.99
C GLN A 570 4.85 0.44 -62.28
N LEU A 571 4.93 0.36 -60.96
CA LEU A 571 4.05 -0.49 -60.16
C LEU A 571 2.79 0.28 -59.77
N ILE A 572 1.61 -0.23 -60.10
CA ILE A 572 0.31 0.46 -59.96
C ILE A 572 -0.46 -0.01 -58.73
N SER A 573 -0.47 -1.32 -58.48
CA SER A 573 -1.13 -1.94 -57.33
C SER A 573 -0.49 -3.29 -57.02
N GLU A 574 -0.63 -3.78 -55.80
CA GLU A 574 -0.22 -5.14 -55.43
C GLU A 574 -1.25 -6.15 -55.92
N ILE A 575 -0.78 -7.31 -56.39
CA ILE A 575 -1.63 -8.48 -56.63
C ILE A 575 -1.68 -9.27 -55.31
N VAL A 576 -2.88 -9.71 -54.93
CA VAL A 576 -3.16 -10.40 -53.66
C VAL A 576 -2.47 -11.75 -53.62
#